data_AF-X0UB14-F1
#
_entry.id   AF-X0UB14-F1
#
_cell.length_a   1.000
_cell.length_b   1.000
_cell.length_c   1.000
_cell.angle_alpha   90.00
_cell.angle_beta   90.00
_cell.angle_gamma   90.00
#
_symmetry.space_group_name_H-M   'P 1'
#
loop_
_entity.id
_entity.type
_entity.pdbx_description
1 polymer ?
#
loop_
_entity_poly.entity_id
_entity_poly.type
_entity_poly.pdbx_seq_one_letter_code
_entity_poly.pdbx_strand_id
1 'polypeptide(L)'
;MDSGGYLTMCGHGTIGTAIVLVEMGIAEAKEPETVIIFDTPAGLVHAHVIVKDGRAREGWIENVPAFLYRGDVPVEVAGLGRITIDIAFGGNFFALVSADQLGVTVEPSNAQRLVDLGLRIREAVNEQVKVEHPVEKHINRVELTEITAPASHPEA
;
A
#
# COMPACT_ATOMS: atom_id res chain seq x y z
N MET A 1 10.98 0.26 6.21
CA MET A 1 10.79 -0.28 7.56
C MET A 1 9.57 0.39 8.15
N ASP A 2 8.66 -0.39 8.70
CA ASP A 2 7.55 0.09 9.52
C ASP A 2 7.70 -0.45 10.96
N SER A 3 6.66 -0.35 11.79
CA SER A 3 6.68 -0.85 13.17
C SER A 3 6.61 -2.39 13.28
N GLY A 4 6.31 -3.10 12.18
CA GLY A 4 6.17 -4.56 12.14
C GLY A 4 7.30 -5.29 11.41
N GLY A 5 8.09 -4.58 10.59
CA GLY A 5 9.20 -5.14 9.84
C GLY A 5 9.58 -4.34 8.60
N TYR A 6 9.82 -5.04 7.49
CA TYR A 6 10.26 -4.48 6.22
C TYR A 6 9.29 -4.88 5.11
N LEU A 7 8.43 -3.94 4.72
CA LEU A 7 7.58 -4.07 3.52
C LEU A 7 8.43 -4.07 2.25
N THR A 8 7.91 -4.69 1.20
CA THR A 8 8.62 -4.83 -0.08
C THR A 8 8.60 -3.56 -0.92
N MET A 9 7.55 -2.73 -0.82
CA MET A 9 7.48 -1.40 -1.44
C MET A 9 6.60 -0.47 -0.59
N CYS A 10 6.97 0.81 -0.46
CA CYS A 10 6.10 1.82 0.14
C CYS A 10 5.96 3.06 -0.75
N GLY A 11 4.75 3.32 -1.26
CA GLY A 11 4.50 4.44 -2.18
C GLY A 11 4.79 5.80 -1.57
N HIS A 12 4.22 6.09 -0.39
CA HIS A 12 4.44 7.37 0.30
C HIS A 12 5.92 7.56 0.68
N GLY A 13 6.60 6.49 1.09
CA GLY A 13 8.02 6.53 1.46
C GLY A 13 8.90 6.84 0.25
N THR A 14 8.57 6.29 -0.92
CA THR A 14 9.30 6.54 -2.17
C THR A 14 9.12 7.98 -2.64
N ILE A 15 7.87 8.48 -2.66
CA ILE A 15 7.56 9.87 -3.03
C ILE A 15 8.29 10.85 -2.09
N GLY A 16 8.15 10.66 -0.78
CA GLY A 16 8.80 11.52 0.22
C GLY A 16 10.33 11.52 0.07
N THR A 17 10.92 10.35 -0.17
CA THR A 17 12.37 10.20 -0.38
C THR A 17 12.81 10.93 -1.65
N ALA A 18 12.10 10.77 -2.76
CA ALA A 18 12.42 11.44 -4.02
C ALA A 18 12.40 12.97 -3.88
N ILE A 19 11.37 13.52 -3.23
CA ILE A 19 11.24 14.96 -2.96
C ILE A 19 12.43 15.46 -2.13
N VAL A 20 12.78 14.75 -1.05
CA VAL A 20 13.92 15.13 -0.18
C VAL A 20 15.24 15.08 -0.94
N LEU A 21 15.46 14.07 -1.80
CA LEU A 21 16.69 13.98 -2.59
C LEU A 21 16.85 15.20 -3.53
N VAL A 22 15.76 15.67 -4.13
CA VAL A 22 15.76 16.87 -4.99
C VAL A 22 15.98 18.14 -4.17
N GLU A 23 15.20 18.34 -3.09
CA GLU A 23 15.29 19.55 -2.24
C GLU A 23 16.65 19.71 -1.56
N MET A 24 17.29 18.60 -1.20
CA MET A 24 18.61 18.60 -0.59
C MET A 24 19.75 18.69 -1.60
N GLY A 25 19.45 18.74 -2.91
CA GLY A 25 20.44 18.76 -3.98
C GLY A 25 21.30 17.49 -4.07
N ILE A 26 20.85 16.38 -3.47
CA ILE A 26 21.51 15.07 -3.58
C ILE A 26 21.26 14.51 -4.98
N ALA A 27 20.02 14.64 -5.46
CA ALA A 27 19.68 14.48 -6.87
C ALA A 27 19.67 15.86 -7.54
N GLU A 28 20.23 15.94 -8.76
CA GLU A 28 20.17 17.17 -9.56
C GLU A 28 18.72 17.51 -9.91
N ALA A 29 18.27 18.70 -9.49
CA ALA A 29 16.94 19.21 -9.80
C ALA A 29 16.85 19.65 -11.27
N LYS A 30 16.19 18.84 -12.10
CA LYS A 30 15.91 19.10 -13.52
C LYS A 30 14.46 19.56 -13.69
N GLU A 31 14.28 20.64 -14.44
CA GLU A 31 12.95 21.16 -14.81
C GLU A 31 12.52 20.68 -16.20
N PRO A 32 11.21 20.44 -16.44
CA PRO A 32 10.11 20.58 -15.49
C PRO A 32 9.94 19.39 -14.54
N GLU A 33 10.67 18.29 -14.77
CA GLU A 33 10.55 17.05 -14.01
C GLU A 33 11.91 16.39 -13.80
N THR A 34 12.14 15.91 -12.58
CA THR A 34 13.26 15.05 -12.21
C THR A 34 12.77 13.64 -11.96
N VAL A 35 13.39 12.65 -12.62
CA VAL A 35 13.07 11.24 -12.45
C VAL A 35 14.18 10.55 -11.67
N ILE A 36 13.81 9.86 -10.57
CA ILE A 36 14.71 9.06 -9.74
C ILE A 36 14.22 7.62 -9.77
N ILE A 37 15.11 6.69 -10.12
CA ILE A 37 14.81 5.26 -10.17
C ILE A 37 15.26 4.63 -8.85
N PHE A 38 14.31 4.02 -8.14
CA PHE A 38 14.58 3.28 -6.91
C PHE A 38 14.57 1.79 -7.19
N ASP A 39 15.61 1.10 -6.74
CA ASP A 39 15.66 -0.36 -6.66
C ASP A 39 15.07 -0.79 -5.31
N THR A 40 13.85 -1.34 -5.34
CA THR A 40 13.11 -1.77 -4.14
C THR A 40 13.02 -3.30 -4.08
N PRO A 41 12.75 -3.90 -2.91
CA PRO A 41 12.52 -5.34 -2.82
C PRO A 41 11.37 -5.88 -3.69
N ALA A 42 10.46 -5.03 -4.17
CA ALA A 42 9.39 -5.40 -5.11
C ALA A 42 9.78 -5.22 -6.59
N GLY A 43 10.94 -4.61 -6.87
CA GLY A 43 11.39 -4.25 -8.20
C GLY A 43 11.68 -2.75 -8.36
N LEU A 44 11.90 -2.33 -9.61
CA LEU A 44 12.19 -0.93 -9.94
C LEU A 44 10.93 -0.07 -9.83
N VAL A 45 11.07 1.11 -9.21
CA VAL A 45 10.03 2.14 -9.09
C VAL A 45 10.59 3.45 -9.62
N HIS A 46 9.86 4.11 -10.52
CA HIS A 46 10.25 5.44 -11.01
C HIS A 46 9.50 6.50 -10.22
N ALA A 47 10.23 7.36 -9.52
CA ALA A 47 9.67 8.51 -8.83
C ALA A 47 9.88 9.76 -9.69
N HIS A 48 8.78 10.44 -9.99
CA HIS A 48 8.74 11.66 -10.77
C HIS A 48 8.50 12.82 -9.83
N VAL A 49 9.38 13.82 -9.85
CA VAL A 49 9.27 15.03 -9.04
C VAL A 49 9.12 16.22 -9.96
N ILE A 50 7.99 16.92 -9.87
CA ILE A 50 7.76 18.16 -10.61
C ILE A 50 8.58 19.27 -9.96
N VAL A 51 9.45 19.90 -10.73
CA VAL A 51 10.36 20.95 -10.27
C VAL A 51 10.01 22.28 -10.92
N LYS A 52 9.94 23.34 -10.10
CA LYS A 52 9.75 24.71 -10.57
C LYS A 52 10.47 25.71 -9.68
N ASP A 53 11.25 26.58 -10.31
CA ASP A 53 12.15 27.55 -9.67
C ASP A 53 13.18 26.82 -8.78
N GLY A 54 13.70 25.70 -9.27
CA GLY A 54 14.65 24.83 -8.57
C GLY A 54 14.08 24.13 -7.34
N ARG A 55 12.75 24.10 -7.14
CA ARG A 55 12.07 23.49 -5.99
C ARG A 55 11.07 22.42 -6.40
N ALA A 56 11.01 21.34 -5.63
CA ALA A 56 10.02 20.28 -5.76
C ALA A 56 8.61 20.81 -5.42
N ARG A 57 7.63 20.45 -6.23
CA ARG A 57 6.23 20.90 -6.10
C ARG A 57 5.28 19.75 -5.82
N GLU A 58 5.45 18.67 -6.56
CA GLU A 58 4.62 17.47 -6.53
C GLU A 58 5.50 16.26 -6.82
N GLY A 59 5.10 15.11 -6.31
CA GLY A 59 5.74 13.84 -6.63
C GLY A 59 4.72 12.75 -6.86
N TRP A 60 4.98 11.91 -7.86
CA TRP A 60 4.20 10.72 -8.17
C TRP A 60 5.14 9.56 -8.53
N ILE A 61 4.61 8.34 -8.60
CA ILE A 61 5.40 7.14 -8.90
C ILE A 61 4.78 6.31 -10.02
N GLU A 62 5.63 5.81 -10.92
CA GLU A 62 5.34 4.60 -11.69
C GLU A 62 5.77 3.40 -10.82
N ASN A 63 4.77 2.75 -10.24
CA ASN A 63 4.98 1.60 -9.38
C ASN A 63 5.30 0.32 -10.20
N VAL A 64 5.74 -0.73 -9.51
CA VAL A 64 5.80 -2.09 -10.05
C VAL A 64 4.41 -2.55 -10.53
N PRO A 65 4.34 -3.52 -11.47
CA PRO A 65 3.06 -4.02 -11.96
C PRO A 65 2.13 -4.49 -10.83
N ALA A 66 0.94 -3.90 -10.79
CA ALA A 66 -0.12 -4.27 -9.84
C ALA A 66 -1.14 -5.22 -10.49
N PHE A 67 -1.71 -6.13 -9.71
CA PHE A 67 -2.70 -7.10 -10.20
C PHE A 67 -3.65 -7.58 -9.10
N LEU A 68 -4.88 -7.92 -9.48
CA LEU A 68 -5.77 -8.70 -8.63
C LEU A 68 -5.25 -10.14 -8.59
N TYR A 69 -4.94 -10.65 -7.40
CA TYR A 69 -4.47 -12.01 -7.22
C TYR A 69 -5.63 -13.00 -7.14
N ARG A 70 -6.62 -12.72 -6.26
CA ARG A 70 -7.85 -13.50 -6.11
C ARG A 70 -8.98 -12.60 -5.62
N GLY A 71 -10.14 -12.68 -6.24
CA GLY A 71 -11.35 -12.00 -5.77
C GLY A 71 -12.28 -12.92 -4.98
N ASP A 72 -13.20 -12.33 -4.22
CA ASP A 72 -14.28 -13.02 -3.50
C ASP A 72 -13.81 -14.17 -2.59
N VAL A 73 -12.67 -13.98 -1.91
CA VAL A 73 -12.07 -14.98 -1.04
C VAL A 73 -12.78 -15.01 0.32
N PRO A 74 -13.44 -16.11 0.69
CA PRO A 74 -14.03 -16.24 2.03
C PRO A 74 -12.94 -16.53 3.07
N VAL A 75 -12.98 -15.82 4.19
CA VAL A 75 -12.04 -15.97 5.31
C VAL A 75 -12.82 -16.00 6.62
N GLU A 76 -12.55 -17.00 7.46
CA GLU A 76 -13.10 -17.07 8.81
C GLU A 76 -12.23 -16.26 9.76
N VAL A 77 -12.77 -15.21 10.39
CA VAL A 77 -12.01 -14.35 11.29
C VAL A 77 -12.58 -14.44 12.71
N ALA A 78 -11.73 -14.74 13.68
CA ALA A 78 -12.13 -14.89 15.06
C ALA A 78 -12.82 -13.62 15.60
N GLY A 79 -14.06 -13.78 16.06
CA GLY A 79 -14.90 -12.69 16.57
C GLY A 79 -15.65 -11.87 15.51
N LEU A 80 -15.43 -12.13 14.21
CA LEU A 80 -16.18 -11.52 13.10
C LEU A 80 -16.98 -12.55 12.29
N GLY A 81 -16.62 -13.82 12.37
CA GLY A 81 -17.18 -14.88 11.53
C GLY A 81 -16.62 -14.84 10.12
N ARG A 82 -17.42 -15.30 9.16
CA ARG A 82 -17.02 -15.35 7.75
C ARG A 82 -17.18 -14.00 7.08
N ILE A 83 -16.08 -13.48 6.53
CA ILE A 83 -16.06 -12.30 5.67
C ILE A 83 -15.58 -12.67 4.27
N THR A 84 -15.87 -11.81 3.29
CA THR A 84 -15.36 -11.92 1.92
C THR A 84 -14.37 -10.79 1.66
N ILE A 85 -13.19 -11.14 1.14
CA ILE A 85 -12.12 -10.19 0.81
C ILE A 85 -11.64 -10.37 -0.63
N ASP A 86 -11.00 -9.34 -1.17
CA ASP A 86 -10.13 -9.48 -2.33
C ASP A 86 -8.67 -9.49 -1.88
N ILE A 87 -7.83 -10.21 -2.62
CA ILE A 87 -6.38 -10.20 -2.44
C ILE A 87 -5.77 -9.60 -3.71
N ALA A 88 -5.04 -8.50 -3.56
CA ALA A 88 -4.38 -7.81 -4.65
C ALA A 88 -2.90 -7.54 -4.33
N PHE A 89 -2.09 -7.36 -5.37
CA PHE A 89 -0.70 -6.96 -5.26
C PHE A 89 -0.51 -5.58 -5.88
N GLY A 90 0.19 -4.69 -5.16
CA GLY A 90 0.53 -3.34 -5.61
C GLY A 90 1.91 -2.89 -5.13
N GLY A 91 2.85 -3.82 -5.06
CA GLY A 91 4.16 -3.65 -4.39
C GLY A 91 4.25 -4.37 -3.05
N ASN A 92 3.10 -4.67 -2.42
CA ASN A 92 2.91 -5.68 -1.37
C ASN A 92 1.59 -6.40 -1.65
N PHE A 93 1.34 -7.56 -1.02
CA PHE A 93 0.00 -8.15 -1.04
C PHE A 93 -0.90 -7.51 0.04
N PHE A 94 -2.12 -7.18 -0.37
CA PHE A 94 -3.17 -6.58 0.46
C PHE A 94 -4.37 -7.51 0.57
N ALA A 95 -4.98 -7.56 1.76
CA ALA A 95 -6.35 -8.02 1.95
C ALA A 95 -7.29 -6.81 1.90
N LEU A 96 -8.16 -6.74 0.90
CA LEU A 96 -9.12 -5.66 0.70
C LEU A 96 -10.48 -6.10 1.26
N VAL A 97 -11.06 -5.31 2.16
CA VAL A 97 -12.34 -5.64 2.81
C VAL A 97 -13.20 -4.40 2.98
N SER A 98 -14.50 -4.50 2.73
CA SER A 98 -15.44 -3.40 2.97
C SER A 98 -15.69 -3.22 4.48
N ALA A 99 -15.68 -1.97 4.93
CA ALA A 99 -16.00 -1.57 6.30
C ALA A 99 -17.41 -1.99 6.73
N ASP A 100 -18.36 -2.09 5.79
CA ASP A 100 -19.74 -2.51 6.04
C ASP A 100 -19.81 -3.94 6.59
N GLN A 101 -18.97 -4.85 6.09
CA GLN A 101 -18.89 -6.23 6.60
C GLN A 101 -18.39 -6.28 8.04
N LEU A 102 -17.66 -5.26 8.49
CA LEU A 102 -17.03 -5.19 9.80
C LEU A 102 -17.86 -4.39 10.81
N GLY A 103 -18.96 -3.76 10.36
CA GLY A 103 -19.79 -2.87 11.16
C GLY A 103 -18.98 -1.72 11.77
N VAL A 104 -18.09 -1.11 10.97
CA VAL A 104 -17.23 0.02 11.38
C VAL A 104 -17.28 1.13 10.31
N THR A 105 -17.08 2.38 10.73
CA THR A 105 -16.89 3.50 9.80
C THR A 105 -15.41 3.90 9.74
N VAL A 106 -14.93 4.25 8.54
CA VAL A 106 -13.54 4.69 8.34
C VAL A 106 -13.43 6.18 8.70
N GLU A 107 -13.17 6.45 9.97
CA GLU A 107 -13.00 7.81 10.51
C GLU A 107 -11.99 7.83 11.67
N PRO A 108 -11.39 8.99 12.00
CA PRO A 108 -10.34 9.08 13.01
C PRO A 108 -10.74 8.56 14.39
N SER A 109 -12.02 8.69 14.79
CA SER A 109 -12.54 8.20 16.07
C SER A 109 -12.43 6.67 16.22
N ASN A 110 -12.44 5.94 15.10
CA ASN A 110 -12.37 4.49 15.03
C ASN A 110 -10.96 3.95 14.77
N ALA A 111 -9.92 4.80 14.75
CA ALA A 111 -8.57 4.43 14.34
C ALA A 111 -8.05 3.15 15.03
N GLN A 112 -8.16 3.06 16.36
CA GLN A 112 -7.71 1.87 17.09
C GLN A 112 -8.52 0.62 16.71
N ARG A 113 -9.84 0.75 16.56
CA ARG A 113 -10.71 -0.35 16.16
C ARG A 113 -10.37 -0.85 14.75
N LEU A 114 -10.07 0.06 13.83
CA LEU A 114 -9.64 -0.28 12.47
C LEU A 114 -8.29 -1.02 12.48
N VAL A 115 -7.33 -0.58 13.30
CA VAL A 115 -6.06 -1.29 13.51
C VAL A 115 -6.31 -2.71 14.02
N ASP A 116 -7.10 -2.86 15.08
CA ASP A 116 -7.38 -4.17 15.70
C ASP A 116 -8.09 -5.12 14.72
N LEU A 117 -9.02 -4.61 13.91
CA LEU A 117 -9.69 -5.38 12.86
C LEU A 117 -8.71 -5.76 11.75
N GLY A 118 -7.94 -4.81 11.25
CA GLY A 118 -6.98 -5.02 10.15
C GLY A 118 -5.93 -6.07 10.50
N LEU A 119 -5.39 -6.04 11.73
CA LEU A 119 -4.42 -7.02 12.21
C LEU A 119 -5.02 -8.44 12.29
N ARG A 120 -6.21 -8.58 12.90
CA ARG A 120 -6.91 -9.88 12.99
C ARG A 120 -7.22 -10.48 11.63
N ILE A 121 -7.67 -9.65 10.68
CA ILE A 121 -7.95 -10.08 9.31
C ILE A 121 -6.65 -10.53 8.63
N ARG A 122 -5.57 -9.74 8.74
CA ARG A 122 -4.27 -10.11 8.16
C ARG A 122 -3.76 -11.45 8.68
N GLU A 123 -3.88 -11.68 9.98
CA GLU A 123 -3.48 -12.95 10.61
C GLU A 123 -4.30 -14.12 10.05
N ALA A 124 -5.63 -14.01 10.08
CA ALA A 124 -6.54 -15.03 9.56
C ALA A 124 -6.30 -15.35 8.07
N VAL A 125 -6.05 -14.33 7.24
CA VAL A 125 -5.74 -14.50 5.82
C VAL A 125 -4.45 -15.29 5.63
N ASN A 126 -3.37 -14.95 6.35
CA ASN A 126 -2.09 -15.64 6.22
C ASN A 126 -2.13 -17.08 6.76
N GLU A 127 -3.08 -17.41 7.64
CA GLU A 127 -3.31 -18.79 8.10
C GLU A 127 -4.08 -19.63 7.08
N GLN A 128 -5.02 -19.03 6.35
CA GLN A 128 -5.98 -19.75 5.50
C GLN A 128 -5.61 -19.70 4.01
N VAL A 129 -4.85 -18.69 3.58
CA VAL A 129 -4.58 -18.43 2.16
C VAL A 129 -3.09 -18.32 1.90
N LYS A 130 -2.60 -19.15 0.97
CA LYS A 130 -1.23 -19.04 0.43
C LYS A 130 -1.22 -18.08 -0.76
N VAL A 131 -0.41 -17.03 -0.67
CA VAL A 131 -0.12 -16.09 -1.75
C VAL A 131 1.32 -16.26 -2.20
N GLU A 132 1.60 -16.05 -3.47
CA GLU A 132 2.96 -16.04 -4.01
C GLU A 132 2.98 -15.15 -5.24
N HIS A 133 3.94 -14.22 -5.29
CA HIS A 133 4.13 -13.38 -6.45
C HIS A 133 4.65 -14.22 -7.64
N PRO A 134 4.18 -13.98 -8.88
CA PRO A 134 4.50 -14.84 -10.02
C PRO A 134 6.00 -14.87 -10.37
N VAL A 135 6.70 -13.75 -10.15
CA VAL A 135 8.13 -13.58 -10.47
C VAL A 135 8.99 -13.58 -9.19
N GLU A 136 8.81 -12.59 -8.33
CA GLU A 136 9.49 -12.44 -7.03
C GLU A 136 9.04 -13.41 -5.92
N LYS A 137 9.56 -14.63 -5.89
CA LYS A 137 9.11 -15.71 -4.98
C LYS A 137 9.30 -15.45 -3.48
N HIS A 138 10.14 -14.51 -3.08
CA HIS A 138 10.26 -14.09 -1.69
C HIS A 138 9.02 -13.31 -1.20
N ILE A 139 8.21 -12.77 -2.11
CA ILE A 139 6.97 -12.07 -1.80
C ILE A 139 5.82 -13.08 -1.77
N ASN A 140 5.52 -13.59 -0.57
CA ASN A 140 4.61 -14.73 -0.39
C ASN A 140 3.73 -14.63 0.86
N ARG A 141 3.50 -13.40 1.36
CA ARG A 141 2.60 -13.11 2.47
C ARG A 141 1.76 -11.88 2.21
N VAL A 142 0.57 -11.84 2.81
CA VAL A 142 -0.27 -10.65 2.88
C VAL A 142 0.23 -9.79 4.04
N GLU A 143 0.75 -8.61 3.74
CA GLU A 143 1.40 -7.74 4.74
C GLU A 143 0.47 -6.67 5.29
N LEU A 144 -0.57 -6.32 4.53
CA LEU A 144 -1.43 -5.16 4.78
C LEU A 144 -2.90 -5.55 4.61
N THR A 145 -3.76 -4.94 5.42
CA THR A 145 -5.21 -4.99 5.26
C THR A 145 -5.69 -3.59 4.92
N GLU A 146 -6.44 -3.46 3.84
CA GLU A 146 -7.08 -2.22 3.43
C GLU A 146 -8.59 -2.32 3.67
N ILE A 147 -9.08 -1.49 4.59
CA ILE A 147 -10.50 -1.42 4.92
C ILE A 147 -11.11 -0.27 4.11
N THR A 148 -11.93 -0.62 3.13
CA THR A 148 -12.50 0.34 2.17
C THR A 148 -13.89 0.82 2.62
N ALA A 149 -14.23 2.04 2.27
CA ALA A 149 -15.56 2.61 2.45
C ALA A 149 -15.89 3.53 1.27
N PRO A 150 -17.17 3.82 1.01
CA PRO A 150 -17.55 4.85 0.05
C PRO A 150 -16.86 6.19 0.38
N ALA A 151 -16.57 6.96 -0.66
CA ALA A 151 -16.05 8.31 -0.51
C ALA A 151 -16.92 9.14 0.46
N SER A 152 -16.27 9.73 1.47
CA SER A 152 -16.91 10.64 2.42
C SER A 152 -16.81 12.11 1.99
N HIS A 153 -15.97 12.41 0.99
CA HIS A 153 -15.80 13.74 0.41
C HIS A 153 -16.46 13.80 -0.97
N PRO A 154 -17.23 14.86 -1.31
CA PRO A 154 -17.92 14.98 -2.60
C PRO A 154 -17.00 15.07 -3.83
N GLU A 155 -15.72 15.40 -3.62
CA GLU A 155 -14.71 15.56 -4.67
C GLU A 155 -13.72 14.39 -4.76
N ALA A 156 -13.99 13.29 -4.04
CA ALA A 156 -13.17 12.07 -4.08
C ALA A 156 -13.55 11.15 -5.26
#